data_AF-A0A2S6HCE6-F1
#
_entry.id   AF-A0A2S6HCE6-F1
#
_cell.length_a   1.000
_cell.length_b   1.000
_cell.length_c   1.000
_cell.angle_alpha   90.00
_cell.angle_beta   90.00
_cell.angle_gamma   90.00
#
_symmetry.space_group_name_H-M   'P 1'
#
loop_
_entity.id
_entity.type
_entity.pdbx_description
1 polymer ?
#
loop_
_entity_poly.entity_id
_entity_poly.type
_entity_poly.pdbx_seq_one_letter_code
_entity_poly.pdbx_strand_id
1 'polypeptide(L)'
;LGTGAVLGLLAGIGALAIPGVGPLIAAGPIMGALSGAAVGAATGGLAGGLIGLGIPEYEAKRYEGKIKGGSALISVHTESSEERDKAKKIFEQAHAEDISSTGEESV
;
A
#
# COMPACT_ATOMS: atom_id res chain seq x y z
N LEU A 1 -10.67 -2.91 -11.97
CA LEU A 1 -11.69 -2.25 -11.11
C LEU A 1 -12.72 -3.28 -10.68
N GLY A 2 -12.64 -3.78 -9.45
CA GLY A 2 -13.59 -4.77 -8.93
C GLY A 2 -14.96 -4.14 -8.64
N THR A 3 -16.01 -4.95 -8.63
CA THR A 3 -17.39 -4.54 -8.35
C THR A 3 -17.52 -3.79 -7.01
N GLY A 4 -16.68 -4.10 -6.02
CA GLY A 4 -16.62 -3.38 -4.74
C GLY A 4 -16.16 -1.92 -4.87
N ALA A 5 -15.26 -1.61 -5.81
CA ALA A 5 -14.79 -0.24 -6.02
C ALA A 5 -15.88 0.64 -6.66
N VAL A 6 -16.66 0.08 -7.59
CA VAL A 6 -17.78 0.78 -8.24
C VAL A 6 -18.93 0.99 -7.26
N LEU A 7 -19.27 -0.03 -6.45
CA LEU A 7 -20.30 0.09 -5.41
C LEU A 7 -19.88 1.05 -4.29
N GLY A 8 -18.60 1.08 -3.90
CA GLY A 8 -18.07 2.03 -2.92
C GLY A 8 -18.14 3.49 -3.40
N LEU A 9 -17.87 3.73 -4.69
CA LEU A 9 -18.03 5.06 -5.29
C LEU A 9 -19.49 5.50 -5.23
N LEU A 10 -20.43 4.65 -5.66
CA LEU A 10 -21.87 4.94 -5.69
C LEU A 10 -22.48 5.15 -4.30
N ALA A 11 -22.06 4.37 -3.29
CA ALA A 11 -22.46 4.57 -1.91
C ALA A 11 -21.93 5.91 -1.34
N GLY A 12 -20.72 6.32 -1.73
CA GLY A 12 -20.14 7.61 -1.35
C GLY A 12 -20.92 8.82 -1.87
N ILE A 13 -21.48 8.74 -3.09
CA ILE A 13 -22.29 9.84 -3.66
C ILE A 13 -23.69 9.89 -3.04
N GLY A 14 -24.28 8.74 -2.69
CA GLY A 14 -25.59 8.66 -2.02
C GLY A 14 -25.59 9.18 -0.57
N ALA A 15 -24.47 9.05 0.14
CA ALA A 15 -24.32 9.52 1.51
C ALA A 15 -24.13 11.05 1.63
N LEU A 16 -23.80 11.73 0.53
CA LEU A 16 -23.61 13.19 0.50
C LEU A 16 -24.91 13.99 0.72
N ALA A 17 -26.07 13.32 0.67
CA ALA A 17 -27.39 13.94 0.76
C ALA A 17 -27.96 14.01 2.20
N ILE A 18 -27.25 13.51 3.23
CA ILE A 18 -27.74 13.51 4.62
C ILE A 18 -27.10 14.69 5.40
N PRO A 19 -27.85 15.78 5.69
CA PRO A 19 -27.35 16.90 6.46
C PRO A 19 -27.22 16.47 7.94
N GLY A 20 -26.02 16.62 8.51
CA GLY A 20 -25.72 16.26 9.91
C GLY A 20 -24.63 15.21 10.10
N VAL A 21 -24.22 14.50 9.03
CA VAL A 21 -23.08 13.54 9.02
C VAL A 21 -21.89 14.06 8.18
N GLY A 22 -21.96 15.31 7.71
CA GLY A 22 -20.98 15.93 6.81
C GLY A 22 -19.51 15.93 7.27
N PRO A 23 -19.18 16.10 8.58
CA PRO A 23 -17.78 16.17 9.01
C PRO A 23 -17.03 14.83 8.98
N LEU A 24 -17.72 13.69 9.06
CA LEU A 24 -17.10 12.36 9.05
C LEU A 24 -16.72 11.91 7.62
N ILE A 25 -17.41 12.43 6.60
CA ILE A 25 -17.15 12.15 5.18
C ILE A 25 -16.11 13.11 4.57
N ALA A 26 -15.62 14.12 5.32
CA ALA A 26 -14.48 14.94 4.89
C ALA A 26 -13.15 14.16 4.83
N ALA A 27 -13.10 12.94 5.39
CA ALA A 27 -11.94 12.05 5.29
C ALA A 27 -11.78 11.40 3.89
N GLY A 28 -12.74 11.61 2.99
CA GLY A 28 -12.55 11.51 1.54
C GLY A 28 -11.90 10.21 1.02
N PRO A 29 -11.09 10.29 -0.04
CA PRO A 29 -10.38 9.15 -0.63
C PRO A 29 -9.49 8.39 0.35
N ILE A 30 -9.01 9.03 1.42
CA ILE A 30 -8.13 8.41 2.42
C ILE A 30 -8.91 7.37 3.23
N MET A 31 -10.12 7.70 3.68
CA MET A 31 -10.93 6.73 4.43
C MET A 31 -11.40 5.57 3.55
N GLY A 32 -11.66 5.82 2.26
CA GLY A 32 -11.94 4.77 1.26
C GLY A 32 -10.72 3.88 0.98
N ALA A 33 -9.52 4.47 0.84
CA ALA A 33 -8.28 3.75 0.69
C ALA A 33 -7.95 2.91 1.94
N LEU A 34 -8.15 3.46 3.14
CA LEU A 34 -7.93 2.76 4.41
C LEU A 34 -8.93 1.63 4.62
N SER A 35 -10.20 1.82 4.28
CA SER A 35 -11.21 0.76 4.41
C SER A 35 -11.04 -0.33 3.33
N GLY A 36 -10.68 0.03 2.09
CA GLY A 36 -10.28 -0.91 1.05
C GLY A 36 -9.01 -1.69 1.41
N ALA A 37 -8.00 -1.02 1.95
CA ALA A 37 -6.79 -1.64 2.47
C ALA A 37 -7.09 -2.56 3.67
N ALA A 38 -7.99 -2.18 4.57
CA ALA A 38 -8.40 -3.01 5.69
C ALA A 38 -9.13 -4.28 5.23
N VAL A 39 -10.05 -4.17 4.26
CA VAL A 39 -10.77 -5.32 3.70
C VAL A 39 -9.81 -6.22 2.91
N GLY A 40 -8.92 -5.66 2.08
CA GLY A 40 -7.92 -6.43 1.33
C GLY A 40 -6.87 -7.10 2.23
N ALA A 41 -6.45 -6.42 3.30
CA ALA A 41 -5.60 -7.00 4.34
C ALA A 41 -6.32 -8.08 5.15
N ALA A 42 -7.65 -8.01 5.33
CA ALA A 42 -8.41 -9.02 6.05
C ALA A 42 -8.59 -10.33 5.26
N THR A 43 -8.75 -10.26 3.94
CA THR A 43 -8.89 -11.46 3.08
C THR A 43 -7.56 -12.05 2.62
N GLY A 44 -6.51 -11.24 2.42
CA GLY A 44 -5.20 -11.69 1.93
C GLY A 44 -4.04 -11.60 2.91
N GLY A 45 -4.20 -10.92 4.05
CA GLY A 45 -3.09 -10.59 4.94
C GLY A 45 -2.06 -9.63 4.30
N LEU A 46 -0.98 -9.34 5.04
CA LEU A 46 0.15 -8.56 4.51
C LEU A 46 0.78 -9.25 3.30
N ALA A 47 0.97 -10.58 3.35
CA ALA A 47 1.55 -11.31 2.22
C ALA A 47 0.66 -11.24 0.97
N GLY A 48 -0.66 -11.41 1.08
CA GLY A 48 -1.57 -11.27 -0.05
C GLY A 48 -1.60 -9.87 -0.65
N GLY A 49 -1.48 -8.84 0.20
CA GLY A 49 -1.31 -7.45 -0.25
C GLY A 49 -0.03 -7.24 -1.06
N LEU A 50 1.10 -7.76 -0.57
CA LEU A 50 2.39 -7.67 -1.26
C LEU A 50 2.40 -8.44 -2.59
N ILE A 51 1.77 -9.62 -2.63
CA ILE A 51 1.60 -10.39 -3.88
C ILE A 51 0.77 -9.61 -4.89
N GLY A 52 -0.31 -8.94 -4.45
CA GLY A 52 -1.11 -8.07 -5.30
C GLY A 52 -0.36 -6.86 -5.85
N LEU A 53 0.75 -6.46 -5.22
CA LEU A 53 1.65 -5.40 -5.68
C LEU A 53 2.77 -5.93 -6.60
N GLY A 54 2.73 -7.20 -6.98
CA GLY A 54 3.70 -7.82 -7.88
C GLY A 54 4.94 -8.40 -7.18
N ILE A 55 4.96 -8.46 -5.85
CA ILE A 55 6.05 -9.08 -5.09
C ILE A 55 5.87 -10.61 -5.09
N PRO A 56 6.89 -11.41 -5.43
CA PRO A 56 6.80 -12.87 -5.40
C PRO A 56 6.36 -13.40 -4.03
N GLU A 57 5.53 -14.47 -4.02
CA GLU A 57 4.96 -15.03 -2.78
C GLU A 57 6.03 -15.39 -1.73
N TYR A 58 7.19 -15.88 -2.17
CA TYR A 58 8.31 -16.20 -1.29
C TYR A 58 8.84 -14.95 -0.54
N GLU A 59 9.01 -13.83 -1.24
CA GLU A 59 9.44 -12.57 -0.65
C GLU A 59 8.34 -11.96 0.23
N ALA A 60 7.09 -12.01 -0.25
CA ALA A 60 5.93 -11.51 0.49
C ALA A 60 5.79 -12.17 1.87
N LYS A 61 5.96 -13.50 1.96
CA LYS A 61 5.95 -14.24 3.23
C LYS A 61 7.13 -13.88 4.12
N ARG A 62 8.33 -13.66 3.55
CA ARG A 62 9.50 -13.20 4.30
C ARG A 62 9.28 -11.81 4.90
N TYR A 63 8.73 -10.88 4.13
CA TYR A 63 8.40 -9.53 4.63
C TYR A 63 7.31 -9.56 5.68
N GLU A 64 6.26 -10.36 5.49
CA GLU A 64 5.20 -10.53 6.50
C GLU A 64 5.77 -10.99 7.85
N GLY A 65 6.68 -11.97 7.85
CA GLY A 65 7.34 -12.46 9.07
C GLY A 65 8.13 -11.36 9.79
N LYS A 66 8.87 -10.54 9.05
CA LYS A 66 9.61 -9.41 9.62
C LYS A 66 8.71 -8.31 10.18
N ILE A 67 7.63 -7.98 9.46
CA ILE A 67 6.66 -6.98 9.90
C ILE A 67 5.98 -7.43 11.19
N LYS A 68 5.57 -8.70 11.27
CA LYS A 68 5.05 -9.29 12.52
C LYS A 68 6.07 -9.29 13.65
N GLY A 69 7.37 -9.34 13.34
CA GLY A 69 8.48 -9.18 14.28
C GLY A 69 8.73 -7.74 14.75
N GLY A 70 7.95 -6.75 14.29
CA GLY A 70 8.10 -5.34 14.65
C GLY A 70 8.92 -4.51 13.66
N SER A 71 9.29 -5.08 12.51
CA SER A 71 9.97 -4.33 11.44
C SER A 71 8.99 -3.52 10.60
N ALA A 72 9.47 -2.47 9.94
CA ALA A 72 8.70 -1.72 8.95
C ALA A 72 9.24 -1.99 7.54
N LEU A 73 8.34 -2.10 6.56
CA LEU A 73 8.71 -2.18 5.14
C LEU A 73 8.49 -0.81 4.50
N ILE A 74 9.53 -0.26 3.88
CA ILE A 74 9.49 1.03 3.19
C ILE A 74 9.84 0.79 1.72
N SER A 75 9.01 1.29 0.81
CA SER A 75 9.27 1.28 -0.64
C SER A 75 9.24 2.70 -1.17
N VAL A 76 10.15 3.01 -2.09
CA VAL A 76 10.23 4.30 -2.78
C VAL A 76 10.34 4.03 -4.27
N HIS A 77 9.51 4.70 -5.05
CA HIS A 77 9.60 4.69 -6.51
C HIS A 77 10.52 5.84 -6.93
N THR A 78 11.43 5.56 -7.86
CA THR A 78 12.44 6.50 -8.36
C THR A 78 12.44 6.49 -9.88
N GLU A 79 12.45 7.65 -10.52
CA GLU A 79 12.36 7.75 -11.99
C GLU A 79 13.72 7.57 -12.68
N SER A 80 14.82 7.84 -11.96
CA SER A 80 16.19 7.73 -12.48
C SER A 80 17.08 6.81 -11.64
N SER A 81 18.11 6.27 -12.27
CA SER A 81 19.15 5.48 -11.57
C SER A 81 19.89 6.30 -10.52
N GLU A 82 20.10 7.60 -10.75
CA GLU A 82 20.75 8.51 -9.81
C GLU A 82 19.92 8.72 -8.54
N GLU A 83 18.60 8.86 -8.67
CA GLU A 83 17.68 8.91 -7.54
C GLU A 83 17.62 7.58 -6.79
N ARG A 84 17.66 6.46 -7.51
CA ARG A 84 17.73 5.12 -6.90
C ARG A 84 18.97 4.98 -6.03
N ASP A 85 20.12 5.40 -6.53
CA ASP A 85 21.39 5.33 -5.80
C ASP A 85 21.39 6.27 -4.58
N LYS A 86 20.75 7.43 -4.71
CA LYS A 86 20.55 8.36 -3.58
C LYS A 86 19.64 7.75 -2.51
N ALA A 87 18.52 7.15 -2.91
CA ALA A 87 17.60 6.47 -2.00
C ALA A 87 18.31 5.32 -1.27
N LYS A 88 19.08 4.51 -2.01
CA LYS A 88 19.89 3.44 -1.43
C LYS A 88 20.86 3.96 -0.37
N LYS A 89 21.59 5.03 -0.65
CA LYS A 89 22.49 5.66 0.34
C LYS A 89 21.76 6.14 1.59
N ILE A 90 20.56 6.70 1.44
CA ILE A 90 19.75 7.14 2.58
C ILE A 90 19.35 5.94 3.45
N PHE A 91 18.92 4.84 2.83
CA PHE A 91 18.57 3.62 3.56
C PHE A 91 19.79 3.00 4.27
N GLU A 92 20.96 2.98 3.63
CA GLU A 92 22.20 2.51 4.25
C GLU A 92 22.59 3.38 5.46
N GLN A 93 22.50 4.71 5.34
CA GLN A 93 22.76 5.65 6.43
C GLN A 93 21.75 5.52 7.58
N ALA A 94 20.50 5.17 7.26
CA ALA A 94 19.46 4.89 8.24
C ALA A 94 19.56 3.49 8.87
N HIS A 95 20.59 2.70 8.53
CA HIS A 95 20.78 1.32 8.98
C HIS A 95 19.60 0.40 8.61
N ALA A 96 18.98 0.61 7.46
CA ALA A 96 17.94 -0.27 6.98
C ALA A 96 18.49 -1.67 6.67
N GLU A 97 17.75 -2.70 7.08
CA GLU A 97 18.08 -4.09 6.80
C GLU A 97 17.42 -4.58 5.50
N ASP A 98 18.09 -5.47 4.77
CA ASP A 98 17.60 -6.08 3.51
C ASP A 98 17.17 -5.05 2.44
N ILE A 99 18.04 -4.09 2.15
CA ILE A 99 17.84 -3.10 1.08
C ILE A 99 17.91 -3.80 -0.29
N SER A 100 16.79 -3.79 -1.02
CA SER A 100 16.70 -4.30 -2.39
C SER A 100 16.19 -3.22 -3.35
N SER A 101 16.52 -3.36 -4.62
CA SER A 101 16.05 -2.47 -5.68
C SER A 101 15.64 -3.31 -6.88
N THR A 102 14.37 -3.19 -7.29
CA THR A 102 13.82 -3.88 -8.46
C THR A 102 13.49 -2.83 -9.52
N GLY A 103 13.86 -3.08 -10.78
CA GLY A 103 13.38 -2.27 -11.90
C GLY A 103 12.01 -2.76 -12.33
N GLU A 104 11.11 -1.85 -12.70
CA GLU A 104 9.89 -2.25 -13.39
C GLU A 104 10.27 -2.76 -14.78
N GLU A 105 10.24 -4.08 -14.97
CA GLU A 105 10.27 -4.67 -16.31
C GLU A 105 9.04 -4.14 -17.06
N SER A 106 9.29 -3.36 -18.12
CA SER A 106 8.22 -2.87 -18.99
C SER A 106 7.60 -4.08 -19.70
N VAL A 107 6.46 -4.55 -19.19
CA VAL A 107 5.59 -5.51 -19.88
C VAL A 107 4.80 -4.79 -20.97
#